data_AF-A0A1Y1X1F8-F1
#
_entry.id   AF-A0A1Y1X1F8-F1
#
_cell.length_a   1.000
_cell.length_b   1.000
_cell.length_c   1.000
_cell.angle_alpha   90.00
_cell.angle_beta   90.00
_cell.angle_gamma   90.00
#
_symmetry.space_group_name_H-M   'P 1'
#
loop_
_entity.id
_entity.type
_entity.pdbx_description
1 polymer ?
#
loop_
_entity_poly.entity_id
_entity_poly.type
_entity_poly.pdbx_seq_one_letter_code
_entity_poly.pdbx_strand_id
1 'polypeptide(L)'
;MKLNLLLNIIISIFNLTLVNSINVNNSTSVDEECQIFYSIIGKNNGKCHENSFSNTGSFSFAITKDDHIRELHLNMEKMTEIPPSIGELSELEYLSMYFMSVTDLPVELAKLKKLKELYIHRLEFFKIPPVIGELSELEKLTIRQNQVNDLNEIPEELFKLKKLKELCLDGVENHHKAEIIPSSIVNLSELEILNNIKTLPDELYQLKNLKELYLSSNEIEEISPSIANLTELEKLNLYDNYITELPDSINDLEKLEKPVNYQNKWEIEEEYRRYDEEKRKADEKRSKDIVTSIVILITIPVVILVILIVTCLCCLYKHCCITESRV
;
A
#
# COMPACT_ATOMS: atom_id res chain seq x y z
N MET A 1 45.41 12.75 -22.15
CA MET A 1 45.86 14.16 -22.11
C MET A 1 44.91 15.12 -22.84
N LYS A 2 44.46 14.83 -24.08
CA LYS A 2 43.51 15.71 -24.81
C LYS A 2 42.07 15.72 -24.25
N LEU A 3 41.61 14.65 -23.60
CA LEU A 3 40.26 14.57 -23.01
C LEU A 3 40.09 15.46 -21.75
N ASN A 4 41.11 15.49 -20.87
CA ASN A 4 41.09 16.34 -19.67
C ASN A 4 41.12 17.83 -20.00
N LEU A 5 41.79 18.22 -21.09
CA LEU A 5 41.82 19.61 -21.51
C LEU A 5 40.45 20.05 -22.04
N LEU A 6 39.74 19.17 -22.76
CA LEU A 6 38.37 19.42 -23.22
C LEU A 6 37.38 19.51 -22.04
N LEU A 7 37.54 18.66 -21.03
CA LEU A 7 36.70 18.62 -19.83
C LEU A 7 36.84 19.89 -18.99
N ASN A 8 38.06 20.38 -18.81
CA ASN A 8 38.33 21.62 -18.06
C ASN A 8 37.81 22.87 -18.77
N ILE A 9 37.79 22.88 -20.11
CA ILE A 9 37.19 23.97 -20.89
C ILE A 9 35.67 23.97 -20.74
N ILE A 10 35.02 22.80 -20.70
CA ILE A 10 33.57 22.67 -20.48
C ILE A 10 33.18 23.13 -19.05
N ILE A 11 33.95 22.74 -18.03
CA ILE A 11 33.69 23.11 -16.62
C ILE A 11 33.78 24.64 -16.43
N SER A 12 34.76 25.28 -17.05
CA SER A 12 34.95 26.75 -16.98
C SER A 12 33.83 27.52 -17.69
N ILE A 13 33.27 26.98 -18.79
CA ILE A 13 32.21 27.64 -19.55
C ILE A 13 30.84 27.54 -18.85
N PHE A 14 30.59 26.49 -18.06
CA PHE A 14 29.27 26.20 -17.47
C PHE A 14 29.12 26.47 -15.97
N ASN A 15 30.14 26.99 -15.27
CA ASN A 15 30.07 27.26 -13.81
C ASN A 15 29.59 26.04 -12.99
N LEU A 16 29.93 24.83 -13.45
CA LEU A 16 29.57 23.59 -12.77
C LEU A 16 30.57 23.36 -11.64
N THR A 17 30.08 23.34 -10.40
CA THR A 17 30.88 22.95 -9.23
C THR A 17 31.37 21.51 -9.39
N LEU A 18 32.69 21.34 -9.35
CA LEU A 18 33.39 20.08 -9.50
C LEU A 18 33.00 19.11 -8.38
N VAL A 19 32.36 18.01 -8.78
CA VAL A 19 32.25 16.78 -8.01
C VAL A 19 33.64 16.12 -7.99
N ASN A 20 34.32 16.16 -6.85
CA ASN A 20 35.48 15.30 -6.62
C ASN A 20 34.97 13.90 -6.27
N SER A 21 34.99 12.99 -7.24
CA SER A 21 34.69 11.58 -7.01
C SER A 21 35.88 10.90 -6.31
N ILE A 22 35.75 10.55 -5.03
CA ILE A 22 36.57 9.50 -4.44
C ILE A 22 35.97 8.17 -4.89
N ASN A 23 36.76 7.35 -5.57
CA ASN A 23 36.36 6.06 -6.07
C ASN A 23 36.38 5.04 -4.91
N VAL A 24 35.23 4.82 -4.26
CA VAL A 24 35.02 3.67 -3.35
C VAL A 24 34.30 2.56 -4.11
N ASN A 25 34.82 2.17 -5.29
CA ASN A 25 34.41 0.92 -5.91
C ASN A 25 35.13 -0.23 -5.22
N ASN A 26 34.51 -0.72 -4.13
CA ASN A 26 34.46 -2.10 -3.64
C ASN A 26 34.25 -2.13 -2.11
N SER A 27 33.17 -1.52 -1.60
CA SER A 27 32.65 -1.89 -0.27
C SER A 27 32.16 -3.34 -0.36
N THR A 28 32.91 -4.27 0.23
CA THR A 28 32.52 -5.70 0.29
C THR A 28 31.95 -6.10 1.65
N SER A 29 31.86 -5.18 2.61
CA SER A 29 31.46 -5.49 4.00
C SER A 29 30.54 -4.44 4.62
N VAL A 30 29.60 -4.91 5.44
CA VAL A 30 28.60 -4.13 6.19
C VAL A 30 29.26 -3.10 7.12
N ASP A 31 30.43 -3.44 7.64
CA ASP A 31 31.12 -2.64 8.64
C ASP A 31 31.68 -1.33 8.06
N GLU A 32 32.06 -1.31 6.78
CA GLU A 32 32.65 -0.11 6.14
C GLU A 32 31.61 0.97 5.87
N GLU A 33 30.42 0.62 5.37
CA GLU A 33 29.34 1.58 5.10
C GLU A 33 28.81 2.21 6.41
N CYS A 34 28.63 1.37 7.44
CA CYS A 34 28.28 1.83 8.78
C CYS A 34 29.37 2.73 9.38
N GLN A 35 30.66 2.37 9.26
CA GLN A 35 31.77 3.19 9.75
C GLN A 35 31.85 4.55 9.05
N ILE A 36 31.59 4.60 7.73
CA ILE A 36 31.53 5.86 7.00
C ILE A 36 30.40 6.72 7.58
N PHE A 37 29.18 6.20 7.67
CA PHE A 37 28.06 6.91 8.30
C PHE A 37 28.37 7.39 9.73
N TYR A 38 28.89 6.51 10.60
CA TYR A 38 29.29 6.86 11.97
C TYR A 38 30.38 7.94 12.01
N SER A 39 31.34 7.90 11.07
CA SER A 39 32.42 8.89 11.00
C SER A 39 31.92 10.27 10.56
N ILE A 40 30.85 10.33 9.78
CA ILE A 40 30.27 11.56 9.24
C ILE A 40 29.45 12.26 10.31
N ILE A 41 28.55 11.52 10.94
CA ILE A 41 27.62 12.07 11.93
C ILE A 41 28.33 12.31 13.26
N GLY A 42 29.16 11.35 13.72
CA GLY A 42 29.76 11.37 15.06
C GLY A 42 31.05 12.18 15.23
N LYS A 43 31.69 12.70 14.16
CA LYS A 43 32.92 13.51 14.30
C LYS A 43 32.72 15.00 14.09
N ASN A 44 31.67 15.40 13.36
CA ASN A 44 31.51 16.79 12.92
C ASN A 44 30.29 17.48 13.51
N ASN A 45 29.57 16.88 14.46
CA ASN A 45 28.36 17.44 15.07
C ASN A 45 27.37 17.98 14.01
N GLY A 46 27.19 17.24 12.92
CA GLY A 46 26.33 17.64 11.80
C GLY A 46 26.88 18.72 10.85
N LYS A 47 28.16 19.10 10.98
CA LYS A 47 28.83 20.00 10.03
C LYS A 47 29.44 19.27 8.84
N CYS A 48 29.37 19.87 7.66
CA CYS A 48 29.98 19.33 6.45
C CYS A 48 31.26 20.08 6.08
N HIS A 49 32.36 19.36 5.85
CA HIS A 49 33.61 19.91 5.31
C HIS A 49 33.98 19.21 4.00
N GLU A 50 34.19 20.00 2.94
CA GLU A 50 34.84 19.78 1.61
C GLU A 50 34.80 18.42 0.88
N ASN A 51 34.17 17.38 1.41
CA ASN A 51 33.86 16.15 0.71
C ASN A 51 32.34 15.99 0.70
N SER A 52 31.72 16.56 -0.32
CA SER A 52 30.31 16.37 -0.65
C SER A 52 29.96 14.88 -0.61
N PHE A 53 28.96 14.50 0.19
CA PHE A 53 28.46 13.12 0.26
C PHE A 53 27.84 12.70 -1.06
N SER A 54 28.64 12.05 -1.90
CA SER A 54 28.15 11.18 -2.96
C SER A 54 28.97 9.90 -2.90
N ASN A 55 28.64 9.00 -1.98
CA ASN A 55 29.27 7.67 -2.01
C ASN A 55 28.37 6.71 -2.77
N THR A 56 28.92 6.21 -3.87
CA THR A 56 28.24 5.33 -4.81
C THR A 56 28.28 3.90 -4.30
N GLY A 57 27.15 3.44 -3.73
CA GLY A 57 26.88 2.09 -3.27
C GLY A 57 25.86 2.11 -2.13
N SER A 58 24.59 1.82 -2.44
CA SER A 58 23.38 2.03 -1.62
C SER A 58 23.10 3.50 -1.22
N PHE A 59 22.00 4.04 -1.73
CA PHE A 59 21.78 5.47 -2.03
C PHE A 59 21.53 6.39 -0.81
N SER A 60 22.53 6.59 0.05
CA SER A 60 22.46 7.62 1.10
C SER A 60 23.07 8.94 0.62
N PHE A 61 22.40 10.07 0.82
CA PHE A 61 22.90 11.41 0.50
C PHE A 61 22.45 12.46 1.51
N ALA A 62 23.14 13.60 1.55
CA ALA A 62 22.83 14.70 2.44
C ALA A 62 22.86 16.04 1.68
N ILE A 63 21.93 16.94 2.00
CA ILE A 63 21.92 18.32 1.51
C ILE A 63 22.27 19.24 2.67
N THR A 64 23.16 20.18 2.38
CA THR A 64 23.75 21.06 3.39
C THR A 64 23.44 22.52 3.10
N LYS A 65 23.34 23.31 4.16
CA LYS A 65 23.21 24.77 4.10
C LYS A 65 23.92 25.37 5.29
N ASP A 66 24.71 26.41 5.05
CA ASP A 66 25.48 27.11 6.08
C ASP A 66 26.39 26.15 6.87
N ASP A 67 27.07 25.24 6.17
CA ASP A 67 27.90 24.14 6.70
C ASP A 67 27.17 23.10 7.56
N HIS A 68 25.83 23.08 7.61
CA HIS A 68 25.07 22.07 8.37
C HIS A 68 24.22 21.19 7.48
N ILE A 69 24.02 19.94 7.87
CA ILE A 69 23.09 19.02 7.20
C ILE A 69 21.64 19.48 7.46
N ARG A 70 20.89 19.72 6.39
CA ARG A 70 19.46 20.08 6.41
C ARG A 70 18.56 18.92 5.99
N GLU A 71 19.03 18.14 5.03
CA GLU A 71 18.29 16.99 4.53
C GLU A 71 19.21 15.78 4.56
N LEU A 72 18.71 14.67 5.08
CA LEU A 72 19.47 13.43 5.17
C LEU A 72 18.60 12.29 4.65
N HIS A 73 19.13 11.59 3.65
CA HIS A 73 18.54 10.40 3.09
C HIS A 73 19.45 9.23 3.42
N LEU A 74 18.92 8.28 4.18
CA LEU A 74 19.59 7.04 4.55
C LEU A 74 18.90 5.92 3.80
N ASN A 75 19.61 5.29 2.87
CA ASN A 75 19.21 4.04 2.27
C ASN A 75 20.31 3.03 2.55
N MET A 76 20.08 2.19 3.55
CA MET A 76 21.08 1.26 4.03
C MET A 76 20.46 -0.13 4.16
N GLU A 77 20.78 -0.98 3.19
CA GLU A 77 20.23 -2.33 3.09
C GLU A 77 20.61 -3.22 4.28
N LYS A 78 21.72 -2.95 4.97
CA LYS A 78 22.26 -3.83 6.01
C LYS A 78 22.45 -3.16 7.37
N MET A 79 21.95 -1.95 7.54
CA MET A 79 22.05 -1.25 8.82
C MET A 79 21.08 -1.89 9.82
N THR A 80 21.59 -2.22 11.01
CA THR A 80 20.81 -2.83 12.10
C THR A 80 20.44 -1.83 13.19
N GLU A 81 21.15 -0.70 13.29
CA GLU A 81 20.92 0.35 14.29
C GLU A 81 21.24 1.73 13.73
N ILE A 82 20.56 2.76 14.23
CA ILE A 82 20.92 4.17 13.98
C ILE A 82 21.70 4.68 15.20
N PRO A 83 22.87 5.32 15.02
CA PRO A 83 23.66 5.85 16.11
C PRO A 83 22.90 6.94 16.88
N PRO A 84 23.12 7.02 18.21
CA PRO A 84 22.75 8.18 19.02
C PRO A 84 23.22 9.53 18.46
N SER A 85 24.33 9.56 17.72
CA SER A 85 24.87 10.80 17.14
C SER A 85 23.95 11.43 16.09
N ILE A 86 22.92 10.72 15.59
CA ILE A 86 21.88 11.34 14.74
C ILE A 86 21.27 12.58 15.40
N GLY A 87 21.14 12.58 16.73
CA GLY A 87 20.62 13.72 17.48
C GLY A 87 21.54 14.94 17.53
N GLU A 88 22.77 14.85 17.01
CA GLU A 88 23.68 15.99 16.86
C GLU A 88 23.37 16.84 15.63
N LEU A 89 22.53 16.33 14.71
CA LEU A 89 22.07 17.05 13.52
C LEU A 89 20.97 18.07 13.88
N SER A 90 21.26 19.00 14.79
CA SER A 90 20.28 19.94 15.35
C SER A 90 19.63 20.88 14.32
N GLU A 91 20.24 21.01 13.14
CA GLU A 91 19.77 21.81 12.02
C GLU A 91 18.97 21.03 10.97
N LEU A 92 18.79 19.72 11.17
CA LEU A 92 18.09 18.84 10.23
C LEU A 92 16.60 19.19 10.14
N GLU A 93 16.11 19.34 8.91
CA GLU A 93 14.72 19.67 8.56
C GLU A 93 14.02 18.48 7.88
N TYR A 94 14.77 17.64 7.16
CA TYR A 94 14.25 16.48 6.44
C TYR A 94 15.08 15.23 6.76
N LEU A 95 14.41 14.14 7.13
CA LEU A 95 15.03 12.84 7.34
C LEU A 95 14.22 11.76 6.63
N SER A 96 14.80 11.11 5.62
CA SER A 96 14.24 9.88 5.07
C SER A 96 15.13 8.70 5.33
N MET A 97 14.51 7.59 5.66
CA MET A 97 15.18 6.38 6.11
C MET A 97 14.52 5.17 5.46
N TYR A 98 15.28 4.47 4.62
CA TYR A 98 14.93 3.19 4.04
C TYR A 98 15.86 2.14 4.63
N PHE A 99 15.30 1.19 5.38
CA PHE A 99 16.07 0.14 6.02
C PHE A 99 15.46 -1.23 5.77
N MET A 100 16.31 -2.24 5.67
CA MET A 100 15.85 -3.62 5.62
C MET A 100 15.72 -4.25 7.02
N SER A 101 16.63 -3.95 7.96
CA SER A 101 16.74 -4.71 9.22
C SER A 101 17.00 -3.89 10.48
N VAL A 102 16.80 -2.56 10.47
CA VAL A 102 16.86 -1.79 11.73
C VAL A 102 15.67 -2.20 12.61
N THR A 103 15.87 -2.34 13.92
CA THR A 103 14.78 -2.67 14.87
C THR A 103 14.18 -1.46 15.57
N ASP A 104 15.01 -0.45 15.90
CA ASP A 104 14.59 0.69 16.73
C ASP A 104 15.14 2.04 16.22
N LEU A 105 14.57 3.15 16.73
CA LEU A 105 15.15 4.49 16.59
C LEU A 105 15.79 4.93 17.93
N PRO A 106 16.95 5.60 17.91
CA PRO A 106 17.61 6.09 19.12
C PRO A 106 16.78 7.20 19.77
N VAL A 107 16.82 7.26 21.11
CA VAL A 107 16.12 8.30 21.90
C VAL A 107 16.63 9.71 21.58
N GLU A 108 17.85 9.82 21.07
CA GLU A 108 18.47 11.06 20.63
C GLU A 108 17.78 11.69 19.41
N LEU A 109 16.93 10.95 18.68
CA LEU A 109 16.10 11.52 17.62
C LEU A 109 15.24 12.68 18.14
N ALA A 110 14.82 12.65 19.41
CA ALA A 110 14.09 13.73 20.05
C ALA A 110 14.85 15.08 20.08
N LYS A 111 16.16 15.09 19.83
CA LYS A 111 16.98 16.31 19.78
C LYS A 111 16.81 17.08 18.46
N LEU A 112 16.22 16.47 17.43
CA LEU A 112 16.02 17.06 16.11
C LEU A 112 14.84 18.06 16.11
N LYS A 113 14.98 19.15 16.88
CA LYS A 113 13.89 20.12 17.12
C LYS A 113 13.52 20.98 15.91
N LYS A 114 14.25 20.87 14.79
CA LYS A 114 13.95 21.56 13.52
C LYS A 114 13.38 20.62 12.46
N LEU A 115 13.23 19.33 12.77
CA LEU A 115 12.76 18.34 11.80
C LEU A 115 11.29 18.61 11.45
N LYS A 116 11.03 18.83 10.17
CA LYS A 116 9.71 19.07 9.59
C LYS A 116 9.16 17.83 8.90
N GLU A 117 10.04 17.04 8.28
CA GLU A 117 9.62 15.88 7.50
C GLU A 117 10.40 14.64 7.89
N LEU A 118 9.67 13.56 8.21
CA LEU A 118 10.22 12.28 8.60
C LEU A 118 9.57 11.17 7.76
N TYR A 119 10.39 10.50 6.96
CA TYR A 119 9.99 9.36 6.13
C TYR A 119 10.72 8.11 6.60
N ILE A 120 9.98 7.07 6.97
CA ILE A 120 10.53 5.79 7.41
C ILE A 120 9.91 4.68 6.57
N HIS A 121 10.73 3.96 5.81
CA HIS A 121 10.34 2.77 5.09
C HIS A 121 11.11 1.57 5.63
N ARG A 122 10.40 0.51 6.03
CA ARG A 122 11.01 -0.70 6.59
C ARG A 122 10.45 -1.99 6.02
N LEU A 123 11.34 -2.96 5.85
CA LEU A 123 11.00 -4.33 5.45
C LEU A 123 10.76 -5.27 6.63
N GLU A 124 11.33 -4.98 7.80
CA GLU A 124 11.21 -5.80 9.02
C GLU A 124 10.44 -5.06 10.13
N PHE A 125 10.06 -5.81 11.16
CA PHE A 125 9.19 -5.40 12.27
C PHE A 125 9.63 -4.09 12.91
N PHE A 126 8.70 -3.13 13.04
CA PHE A 126 8.96 -1.83 13.63
C PHE A 126 7.80 -1.40 14.53
N LYS A 127 8.08 -1.10 15.79
CA LYS A 127 7.14 -0.35 16.63
C LYS A 127 7.42 1.13 16.43
N ILE A 128 6.38 1.93 16.24
CA ILE A 128 6.51 3.39 16.20
C ILE A 128 7.01 3.84 17.59
N PRO A 129 8.22 4.40 17.71
CA PRO A 129 8.77 4.73 19.01
C PRO A 129 8.13 6.04 19.52
N PRO A 130 7.77 6.13 20.82
CA PRO A 130 7.20 7.34 21.43
C PRO A 130 8.03 8.62 21.23
N VAL A 131 9.35 8.46 21.02
CA VAL A 131 10.29 9.55 20.75
C VAL A 131 9.89 10.44 19.56
N ILE A 132 9.13 9.91 18.59
CA ILE A 132 8.64 10.70 17.45
C ILE A 132 7.72 11.83 17.92
N GLY A 133 6.96 11.62 19.00
CA GLY A 133 6.09 12.65 19.60
C GLY A 133 6.83 13.85 20.20
N GLU A 134 8.16 13.77 20.35
CA GLU A 134 9.00 14.87 20.83
C GLU A 134 9.47 15.83 19.71
N LEU A 135 9.17 15.51 18.45
CA LEU A 135 9.54 16.28 17.27
C LEU A 135 8.53 17.41 17.02
N SER A 136 8.50 18.40 17.91
CA SER A 136 7.45 19.44 17.96
C SER A 136 7.25 20.27 16.69
N GLU A 137 8.22 20.30 15.77
CA GLU A 137 8.16 21.01 14.49
C GLU A 137 7.75 20.12 13.30
N LEU A 138 7.45 18.84 13.54
CA LEU A 138 7.12 17.89 12.48
C LEU A 138 5.79 18.25 11.82
N GLU A 139 5.85 18.43 10.50
CA GLU A 139 4.72 18.73 9.62
C GLU A 139 4.28 17.50 8.82
N LYS A 140 5.22 16.60 8.48
CA LYS A 140 4.94 15.39 7.71
C LYS A 140 5.57 14.17 8.32
N LEU A 141 4.76 13.14 8.55
CA LEU A 141 5.22 11.84 8.99
C LEU A 141 4.69 10.76 8.05
N THR A 142 5.60 10.01 7.45
CA THR A 142 5.27 8.79 6.72
C THR A 142 6.03 7.62 7.31
N ILE A 143 5.31 6.59 7.72
CA ILE A 143 5.87 5.31 8.16
C ILE A 143 5.25 4.22 7.29
N ARG A 144 6.09 3.44 6.60
CA ARG A 144 5.66 2.35 5.72
C ARG A 144 6.34 1.04 6.12
N GLN A 145 5.57 -0.02 6.30
CA GLN A 145 6.04 -1.35 6.71
C GLN A 145 5.55 -2.45 5.75
N ASN A 146 6.46 -3.33 5.32
CA ASN A 146 6.13 -4.36 4.31
C ASN A 146 5.81 -5.76 4.88
N GLN A 147 5.68 -5.92 6.20
CA GLN A 147 5.38 -7.22 6.82
C GLN A 147 4.35 -7.11 7.95
N VAL A 148 3.50 -8.13 8.05
CA VAL A 148 2.55 -8.35 9.15
C VAL A 148 3.32 -8.58 10.42
N ASN A 149 3.37 -7.57 11.26
CA ASN A 149 3.08 -7.74 12.66
C ASN A 149 2.23 -6.54 13.02
N ASP A 150 1.22 -6.77 13.85
CA ASP A 150 0.42 -5.73 14.50
C ASP A 150 1.31 -4.48 14.71
N LEU A 151 0.99 -3.30 14.14
CA LEU A 151 1.52 -2.07 14.74
C LEU A 151 0.78 -2.00 16.08
N ASN A 152 1.28 -2.79 17.04
CA ASN A 152 0.74 -2.92 18.37
C ASN A 152 0.97 -1.56 19.01
N GLU A 153 -0.06 -0.71 18.85
CA GLU A 153 -0.27 0.62 19.40
C GLU A 153 0.56 1.72 18.73
N ILE A 154 -0.14 2.63 18.04
CA ILE A 154 0.40 3.95 17.73
C ILE A 154 0.58 4.68 19.08
N PRO A 155 1.80 5.12 19.45
CA PRO A 155 2.04 5.72 20.75
C PRO A 155 1.23 7.01 20.92
N GLU A 156 0.62 7.21 22.10
CA GLU A 156 -0.17 8.42 22.40
C GLU A 156 0.66 9.70 22.22
N GLU A 157 1.98 9.62 22.42
CA GLU A 157 2.93 10.68 22.18
C GLU A 157 2.86 11.24 20.75
N LEU A 158 2.54 10.42 19.75
CA LEU A 158 2.44 10.86 18.37
C LEU A 158 1.39 11.97 18.19
N PHE A 159 0.30 11.90 18.97
CA PHE A 159 -0.79 12.86 18.92
C PHE A 159 -0.48 14.17 19.66
N LYS A 160 0.77 14.35 20.14
CA LYS A 160 1.26 15.64 20.66
C LYS A 160 1.79 16.57 19.55
N LEU A 161 1.92 16.06 18.32
CA LEU A 161 2.50 16.77 17.18
C LEU A 161 1.51 17.79 16.58
N LYS A 162 1.31 18.92 17.26
CA LYS A 162 0.30 19.94 16.90
C LYS A 162 0.51 20.60 15.53
N LYS A 163 1.70 20.50 14.94
CA LYS A 163 2.04 21.05 13.62
C LYS A 163 1.91 20.04 12.49
N LEU A 164 1.56 18.79 12.80
CA LEU A 164 1.48 17.72 11.82
C LEU A 164 0.31 17.98 10.86
N LYS A 165 0.64 18.07 9.58
CA LYS A 165 -0.30 18.28 8.47
C LYS A 165 -0.54 16.99 7.70
N GLU A 166 0.45 16.12 7.62
CA GLU A 166 0.36 14.87 6.86
C GLU A 166 0.80 13.69 7.74
N LEU A 167 -0.11 12.72 7.92
CA LEU A 167 0.15 11.46 8.62
C LEU A 167 -0.22 10.29 7.72
N CYS A 168 0.81 9.52 7.33
CA CYS A 168 0.67 8.33 6.51
C CYS A 168 1.30 7.12 7.22
N LEU A 169 0.50 6.12 7.54
CA LEU A 169 0.93 4.91 8.24
C LEU A 169 0.57 3.68 7.40
N ASP A 170 1.41 3.26 6.46
CA ASP A 170 1.09 2.21 5.47
C ASP A 170 1.68 0.83 5.84
N GLY A 171 0.88 -0.24 5.68
CA GLY A 171 1.24 -1.63 5.95
C GLY A 171 0.82 -2.56 4.80
N VAL A 172 1.72 -3.41 4.28
CA VAL A 172 1.48 -4.20 3.04
C VAL A 172 0.47 -5.36 3.19
N GLU A 173 0.10 -5.77 4.40
CA GLU A 173 -0.88 -6.85 4.59
C GLU A 173 -1.94 -6.51 5.64
N ASN A 174 -3.16 -6.26 5.17
CA ASN A 174 -4.28 -5.67 5.90
C ASN A 174 -5.03 -6.62 6.85
N HIS A 175 -4.52 -7.80 7.17
CA HIS A 175 -5.42 -8.90 7.56
C HIS A 175 -5.62 -9.22 9.05
N HIS A 176 -4.87 -8.69 10.01
CA HIS A 176 -5.12 -9.08 11.41
C HIS A 176 -4.94 -7.92 12.40
N LYS A 177 -5.99 -7.70 13.20
CA LYS A 177 -6.22 -6.65 14.21
C LYS A 177 -6.39 -5.22 13.70
N ALA A 178 -7.55 -4.66 14.03
CA ALA A 178 -7.85 -3.25 13.90
C ALA A 178 -6.99 -2.45 14.89
N GLU A 179 -6.12 -1.61 14.34
CA GLU A 179 -5.42 -0.59 15.12
C GLU A 179 -6.43 0.50 15.48
N ILE A 180 -6.62 0.70 16.78
CA ILE A 180 -7.49 1.72 17.32
C ILE A 180 -6.71 3.04 17.23
N ILE A 181 -7.13 3.96 16.35
CA ILE A 181 -6.70 5.35 16.49
C ILE A 181 -7.32 5.87 17.79
N PRO A 182 -6.51 6.35 18.75
CA PRO A 182 -7.05 6.88 19.99
C PRO A 182 -7.81 8.17 19.74
N SER A 183 -8.75 8.49 20.64
CA SER A 183 -9.48 9.77 20.65
C SER A 183 -8.56 11.00 20.66
N SER A 184 -7.32 10.83 21.11
CA SER A 184 -6.24 11.83 21.04
C SER A 184 -5.94 12.34 19.62
N ILE A 185 -6.41 11.68 18.56
CA ILE A 185 -6.30 12.17 17.17
C ILE A 185 -6.78 13.61 17.00
N VAL A 186 -7.78 14.04 17.79
CA VAL A 186 -8.30 15.42 17.80
C VAL A 186 -7.23 16.48 18.08
N ASN A 187 -6.13 16.11 18.74
CA ASN A 187 -5.03 17.02 19.03
C ASN A 187 -4.20 17.40 17.79
N LEU A 188 -4.30 16.64 16.70
CA LEU A 188 -3.67 16.96 15.42
C LEU A 188 -4.52 17.97 14.64
N SER A 189 -4.75 19.15 15.21
CA SER A 189 -5.69 20.14 14.67
C SER A 189 -5.32 20.69 13.30
N GLU A 190 -4.05 20.63 12.91
CA GLU A 190 -3.54 21.07 11.60
C GLU A 190 -3.52 19.94 10.56
N LEU A 191 -4.01 18.75 10.90
CA LEU A 191 -3.95 17.60 10.01
C LEU A 191 -4.83 17.82 8.77
N GLU A 192 -4.19 17.78 7.61
CA GLU A 192 -4.80 17.95 6.30
C GLU A 192 -4.93 16.61 5.56
N ILE A 193 -3.98 15.69 5.76
CA ILE A 193 -3.96 14.39 5.09
C ILE A 193 -3.80 13.27 6.11
N LEU A 194 -4.72 12.31 6.08
CA LEU A 194 -4.69 11.10 6.91
C LEU A 194 -4.91 9.86 6.04
N ASN A 195 -4.02 8.87 6.17
CA ASN A 195 -4.08 7.64 5.38
C ASN A 195 -3.92 6.38 6.24
N ASN A 196 -4.63 5.33 5.81
CA ASN A 196 -4.48 3.93 6.21
C ASN A 196 -4.78 3.66 7.68
N ILE A 197 -5.96 4.09 8.11
CA ILE A 197 -6.46 3.91 9.47
C ILE A 197 -7.64 2.93 9.45
N LYS A 198 -7.65 1.93 10.34
CA LYS A 198 -8.68 0.89 10.36
C LYS A 198 -9.93 1.27 11.15
N THR A 199 -9.80 2.16 12.13
CA THR A 199 -10.88 2.63 12.99
C THR A 199 -11.11 4.12 12.83
N LEU A 200 -12.37 4.52 12.81
CA LEU A 200 -12.80 5.92 12.76
C LEU A 200 -13.37 6.30 14.13
N PRO A 201 -12.55 6.78 15.09
CA PRO A 201 -13.08 7.30 16.34
C PRO A 201 -13.95 8.54 16.04
N ASP A 202 -14.99 8.78 16.84
CA ASP A 202 -15.88 9.94 16.68
C ASP A 202 -15.10 11.27 16.71
N GLU A 203 -13.99 11.31 17.44
CA GLU A 203 -13.07 12.44 17.51
C GLU A 203 -12.40 12.79 16.17
N LEU A 204 -12.27 11.85 15.24
CA LEU A 204 -11.72 12.13 13.90
C LEU A 204 -12.55 13.18 13.17
N TYR A 205 -13.87 13.16 13.33
CA TYR A 205 -14.79 14.11 12.70
C TYR A 205 -14.65 15.54 13.23
N GLN A 206 -13.83 15.77 14.26
CA GLN A 206 -13.52 17.09 14.79
C GLN A 206 -12.34 17.78 14.07
N LEU A 207 -11.63 17.07 13.20
CA LEU A 207 -10.49 17.58 12.43
C LEU A 207 -10.95 18.51 11.28
N LYS A 208 -11.22 19.77 11.60
CA LYS A 208 -11.78 20.75 10.65
C LYS A 208 -10.89 21.09 9.47
N ASN A 209 -9.58 20.88 9.58
CA ASN A 209 -8.62 21.16 8.51
C ASN A 209 -8.36 19.95 7.60
N LEU A 210 -8.99 18.80 7.84
CA LEU A 210 -8.75 17.58 7.07
C LEU A 210 -9.31 17.74 5.64
N LYS A 211 -8.41 17.62 4.65
CA LYS A 211 -8.70 17.78 3.22
C LYS A 211 -8.72 16.44 2.50
N GLU A 212 -7.82 15.53 2.85
CA GLU A 212 -7.71 14.22 2.21
C GLU A 212 -7.76 13.12 3.27
N LEU A 213 -8.72 12.21 3.11
CA LEU A 213 -8.92 11.07 3.99
C LEU A 213 -8.94 9.78 3.16
N TYR A 214 -7.89 8.98 3.31
CA TYR A 214 -7.71 7.71 2.60
C TYR A 214 -7.90 6.54 3.55
N LEU A 215 -8.99 5.80 3.33
CA LEU A 215 -9.47 4.69 4.16
C LEU A 215 -9.64 3.41 3.34
N SER A 216 -8.94 3.29 2.22
CA SER A 216 -9.07 2.13 1.35
C SER A 216 -8.53 0.86 1.99
N SER A 217 -9.09 -0.30 1.63
CA SER A 217 -8.65 -1.63 2.07
C SER A 217 -8.69 -1.83 3.58
N ASN A 218 -9.75 -1.32 4.22
CA ASN A 218 -10.03 -1.50 5.64
C ASN A 218 -11.26 -2.39 5.88
N GLU A 219 -11.62 -2.57 7.13
CA GLU A 219 -12.79 -3.36 7.54
C GLU A 219 -13.95 -2.45 7.98
N ILE A 220 -14.09 -1.27 7.38
CA ILE A 220 -15.12 -0.29 7.77
C ILE A 220 -16.48 -0.79 7.29
N GLU A 221 -17.43 -0.93 8.22
CA GLU A 221 -18.80 -1.35 7.94
C GLU A 221 -19.76 -0.17 7.77
N GLU A 222 -19.48 0.96 8.42
CA GLU A 222 -20.33 2.17 8.38
C GLU A 222 -19.50 3.45 8.43
N ILE A 223 -20.01 4.50 7.79
CA ILE A 223 -19.50 5.86 7.91
C ILE A 223 -20.51 6.69 8.70
N SER A 224 -20.08 7.23 9.83
CA SER A 224 -20.94 8.08 10.67
C SER A 224 -21.42 9.32 9.90
N PRO A 225 -22.68 9.76 10.09
CA PRO A 225 -23.17 11.02 9.53
C PRO A 225 -22.33 12.23 9.92
N SER A 226 -21.56 12.12 11.01
CA SER A 226 -20.56 13.10 11.44
C SER A 226 -19.47 13.38 10.40
N ILE A 227 -19.35 12.59 9.32
CA ILE A 227 -18.45 12.90 8.19
C ILE A 227 -18.68 14.32 7.63
N ALA A 228 -19.91 14.83 7.70
CA ALA A 228 -20.26 16.20 7.29
C ALA A 228 -19.56 17.29 8.12
N ASN A 229 -19.00 16.95 9.28
CA ASN A 229 -18.21 17.88 10.09
C ASN A 229 -16.84 18.19 9.49
N LEU A 230 -16.33 17.37 8.56
CA LEU A 230 -15.07 17.59 7.87
C LEU A 230 -15.27 18.57 6.71
N THR A 231 -15.60 19.82 7.03
CA THR A 231 -16.04 20.83 6.05
C THR A 231 -15.00 21.19 4.99
N GLU A 232 -13.72 20.89 5.24
CA GLU A 232 -12.62 21.10 4.30
C GLU A 232 -12.30 19.84 3.46
N LEU A 233 -13.04 18.75 3.62
CA LEU A 233 -12.74 17.49 2.94
C LEU A 233 -12.94 17.61 1.43
N GLU A 234 -11.86 17.42 0.69
CA GLU A 234 -11.79 17.46 -0.77
C GLU A 234 -11.75 16.05 -1.37
N LYS A 235 -11.05 15.12 -0.72
CA LYS A 235 -10.90 13.74 -1.22
C LYS A 235 -11.21 12.73 -0.13
N LEU A 236 -12.04 11.75 -0.49
CA LEU A 236 -12.39 10.62 0.35
C LEU A 236 -12.28 9.32 -0.44
N ASN A 237 -11.42 8.42 0.02
CA ASN A 237 -11.27 7.08 -0.56
C ASN A 237 -11.72 6.03 0.44
N LEU A 238 -12.77 5.30 0.09
CA LEU A 238 -13.41 4.24 0.85
C LEU A 238 -13.37 2.89 0.12
N TYR A 239 -12.55 2.77 -0.92
CA TYR A 239 -12.43 1.56 -1.73
C TYR A 239 -12.05 0.33 -0.89
N ASP A 240 -12.54 -0.86 -1.23
CA ASP A 240 -12.22 -2.13 -0.56
C ASP A 240 -12.54 -2.12 0.96
N ASN A 241 -13.79 -1.80 1.30
CA ASN A 241 -14.35 -1.89 2.66
C ASN A 241 -15.59 -2.81 2.69
N TYR A 242 -16.38 -2.73 3.77
CA TYR A 242 -17.67 -3.42 3.96
C TYR A 242 -18.85 -2.44 4.13
N ILE A 243 -18.74 -1.21 3.60
CA ILE A 243 -19.69 -0.11 3.80
C ILE A 243 -21.00 -0.36 3.03
N THR A 244 -22.09 -0.71 3.71
CA THR A 244 -23.36 -1.01 3.01
C THR A 244 -23.99 0.20 2.31
N GLU A 245 -23.90 1.37 2.94
CA GLU A 245 -24.41 2.63 2.41
C GLU A 245 -23.59 3.82 2.93
N LEU A 246 -23.53 4.89 2.13
CA LEU A 246 -22.98 6.16 2.57
C LEU A 246 -24.09 7.01 3.20
N PRO A 247 -23.84 7.73 4.31
CA PRO A 247 -24.84 8.58 4.94
C PRO A 247 -25.21 9.75 4.01
N ASP A 248 -26.48 10.16 4.03
CA ASP A 248 -26.97 11.30 3.23
C ASP A 248 -26.16 12.59 3.44
N SER A 249 -25.63 12.76 4.66
CA SER A 249 -24.82 13.92 5.06
C SER A 249 -23.50 14.05 4.29
N ILE A 250 -23.05 12.99 3.59
CA ILE A 250 -21.90 13.09 2.68
C ILE A 250 -22.14 14.10 1.55
N ASN A 251 -23.41 14.36 1.22
CA ASN A 251 -23.79 15.35 0.22
C ASN A 251 -23.57 16.79 0.70
N ASP A 252 -23.54 17.03 2.01
CA ASP A 252 -23.34 18.35 2.63
C ASP A 252 -21.88 18.83 2.53
N LEU A 253 -20.96 17.92 2.17
CA LEU A 253 -19.56 18.26 1.90
C LEU A 253 -19.46 18.97 0.54
N GLU A 254 -19.37 20.30 0.59
CA GLU A 254 -19.34 21.17 -0.60
C GLU A 254 -18.05 21.03 -1.43
N LYS A 255 -16.92 20.75 -0.76
CA LYS A 255 -15.59 20.64 -1.38
C LYS A 255 -15.24 19.24 -1.87
N LEU A 256 -16.01 18.24 -1.45
CA LEU A 256 -15.72 16.84 -1.71
C LEU A 256 -15.86 16.53 -3.21
N GLU A 257 -14.83 15.90 -3.78
CA GLU A 257 -14.84 15.35 -5.12
C GLU A 257 -15.91 14.24 -5.24
N LYS A 258 -16.78 14.37 -6.25
CA LYS A 258 -17.92 13.47 -6.47
C LYS A 258 -17.86 12.85 -7.88
N PRO A 259 -18.19 11.55 -8.04
CA PRO A 259 -18.66 10.62 -7.01
C PRO A 259 -17.54 10.18 -6.06
N VAL A 260 -17.90 9.86 -4.82
CA VAL A 260 -16.96 9.35 -3.80
C VAL A 260 -16.36 8.04 -4.30
N ASN A 261 -15.05 7.85 -4.10
CA ASN A 261 -14.40 6.59 -4.43
C ASN A 261 -14.78 5.54 -3.38
N TYR A 262 -15.88 4.83 -3.60
CA TYR A 262 -16.35 3.73 -2.76
C TYR A 262 -16.69 2.52 -3.64
N GLN A 263 -16.17 1.35 -3.27
CA GLN A 263 -16.55 0.06 -3.85
C GLN A 263 -16.17 -1.01 -2.84
N ASN A 264 -17.12 -1.83 -2.42
CA ASN A 264 -16.82 -2.83 -1.40
C ASN A 264 -16.29 -4.13 -1.99
N LYS A 265 -15.52 -4.84 -1.17
CA LYS A 265 -15.01 -6.15 -1.51
C LYS A 265 -16.12 -7.14 -1.83
N TRP A 266 -17.19 -7.13 -1.06
CA TRP A 266 -18.30 -8.08 -1.22
C TRP A 266 -19.11 -7.85 -2.49
N GLU A 267 -19.19 -6.62 -3.02
CA GLU A 267 -19.86 -6.34 -4.31
C GLU A 267 -19.12 -7.03 -5.45
N ILE A 268 -17.79 -6.93 -5.44
CA ILE A 268 -16.91 -7.61 -6.39
C ILE A 268 -17.04 -9.13 -6.24
N GLU A 269 -17.00 -9.65 -5.01
CA GLU A 269 -17.15 -11.09 -4.75
C GLU A 269 -18.54 -11.63 -5.15
N GLU A 270 -19.61 -10.86 -4.94
CA GLU A 270 -20.95 -11.27 -5.32
C GLU A 270 -21.11 -11.29 -6.85
N GLU A 271 -20.53 -10.32 -7.56
CA GLU A 271 -20.48 -10.33 -9.02
C GLU A 271 -19.75 -11.57 -9.55
N TYR A 272 -18.58 -11.91 -8.98
CA TYR A 272 -17.87 -13.15 -9.31
C TYR A 272 -18.68 -14.41 -8.98
N ARG A 273 -19.31 -14.48 -7.80
CA ARG A 273 -20.17 -15.60 -7.41
C ARG A 273 -21.34 -15.77 -8.38
N ARG A 274 -21.96 -14.67 -8.80
CA ARG A 274 -23.07 -14.66 -9.76
C ARG A 274 -22.61 -15.17 -11.13
N TYR A 275 -21.47 -14.70 -11.61
CA TYR A 275 -20.87 -15.14 -12.86
C TYR A 275 -20.55 -16.65 -12.85
N ASP A 276 -19.93 -17.16 -11.78
CA ASP A 276 -19.60 -18.59 -11.67
C ASP A 276 -20.86 -19.47 -11.63
N GLU A 277 -21.91 -19.02 -10.94
CA GLU A 277 -23.18 -19.75 -10.88
C GLU A 277 -23.90 -19.76 -12.24
N GLU A 278 -23.86 -18.65 -12.99
CA GLU A 278 -24.39 -18.59 -14.36
C GLU A 278 -23.64 -19.54 -15.31
N LYS A 279 -22.31 -19.56 -15.21
CA LYS A 279 -21.46 -20.48 -15.98
C LYS A 279 -21.75 -21.94 -15.64
N ARG A 280 -21.87 -22.28 -14.35
CA ARG A 280 -22.23 -23.63 -13.88
C ARG A 280 -23.59 -24.08 -14.44
N LYS A 281 -24.59 -23.20 -14.41
CA LYS A 281 -25.92 -23.47 -15.00
C LYS A 281 -25.86 -23.69 -16.51
N ALA A 282 -25.04 -22.92 -17.23
CA ALA A 282 -24.84 -23.07 -18.66
C ALA A 282 -24.19 -24.43 -19.01
N ASP A 283 -23.17 -24.83 -18.25
CA ASP A 283 -22.50 -26.12 -18.44
C ASP A 283 -23.42 -27.31 -18.10
N GLU A 284 -24.21 -27.22 -17.02
CA GLU A 284 -25.19 -28.24 -16.66
C GLU A 284 -26.27 -28.40 -17.75
N LYS A 285 -26.77 -27.28 -18.29
CA LYS A 285 -27.72 -27.28 -19.41
C LYS A 285 -27.12 -27.93 -20.66
N ARG A 286 -25.91 -27.54 -21.03
CA ARG A 286 -25.20 -28.11 -22.19
C ARG A 286 -24.99 -29.62 -22.03
N SER A 287 -24.63 -30.08 -20.83
CA SER A 287 -24.48 -31.50 -20.51
C SER A 287 -25.79 -32.25 -20.68
N LYS A 288 -26.91 -31.71 -20.16
CA LYS A 288 -28.26 -32.28 -20.35
C LYS A 288 -28.65 -32.34 -21.82
N ASP A 289 -28.38 -31.30 -22.60
CA ASP A 289 -28.68 -31.26 -24.04
C ASP A 289 -27.89 -32.33 -24.82
N ILE A 290 -26.61 -32.54 -24.47
CA ILE A 290 -25.78 -33.61 -25.04
C ILE A 290 -26.33 -34.99 -24.69
N VAL A 291 -26.64 -35.24 -23.41
CA VAL A 291 -27.21 -36.52 -22.96
C VAL A 291 -28.55 -36.77 -23.65
N THR A 292 -29.43 -35.77 -23.72
CA THR A 292 -30.72 -35.86 -24.42
C THR A 292 -30.53 -36.20 -25.90
N SER A 293 -29.57 -35.55 -26.57
CA SER A 293 -29.24 -35.81 -27.97
C SER A 293 -28.74 -37.25 -28.20
N ILE A 294 -27.88 -37.77 -27.31
CA ILE A 294 -27.39 -39.15 -27.36
C ILE A 294 -28.53 -40.15 -27.14
N VAL A 295 -29.40 -39.91 -26.15
CA VAL A 295 -30.57 -40.76 -25.89
C VAL A 295 -31.48 -40.81 -27.11
N ILE A 296 -31.78 -39.67 -27.72
CA ILE A 296 -32.57 -39.60 -28.96
C ILE A 296 -31.90 -40.38 -30.09
N LEU A 297 -30.59 -40.22 -30.27
CA LEU A 297 -29.81 -40.89 -31.32
C LEU A 297 -29.80 -42.43 -31.16
N ILE A 298 -29.84 -42.94 -29.93
CA ILE A 298 -29.87 -44.38 -29.63
C ILE A 298 -31.30 -44.95 -29.68
N THR A 299 -32.26 -44.25 -29.08
CA THR A 299 -33.64 -44.76 -28.91
C THR A 299 -34.42 -44.80 -30.21
N ILE A 300 -34.28 -43.77 -31.08
CA ILE A 300 -35.02 -43.72 -32.35
C ILE A 300 -34.70 -44.92 -33.26
N PRO A 301 -33.42 -45.24 -33.55
CA PRO A 301 -33.09 -46.40 -34.38
C PRO A 301 -33.57 -47.73 -33.79
N VAL A 302 -33.48 -47.91 -32.46
CA VAL A 302 -33.97 -49.11 -31.77
C VAL A 302 -35.47 -49.27 -31.96
N VAL A 303 -36.25 -48.19 -31.77
CA VAL A 303 -37.70 -48.20 -31.97
C VAL A 303 -38.04 -48.52 -33.43
N ILE A 304 -37.36 -47.91 -34.40
CA ILE A 304 -37.55 -48.19 -35.83
C ILE A 304 -37.27 -49.66 -36.14
N LEU A 305 -36.16 -50.21 -35.62
CA LEU A 305 -35.79 -51.61 -35.82
C LEU A 305 -36.85 -52.57 -35.26
N VAL A 306 -37.36 -52.29 -34.05
CA VAL A 306 -38.44 -53.09 -33.45
C VAL A 306 -39.70 -53.06 -34.33
N ILE A 307 -40.09 -51.89 -34.84
CA ILE A 307 -41.24 -51.76 -35.75
C ILE A 307 -41.04 -52.58 -37.03
N LEU A 308 -39.84 -52.53 -37.63
CA LEU A 308 -39.50 -53.31 -38.83
C LEU A 308 -39.54 -54.82 -38.57
N ILE A 309 -39.04 -55.28 -37.43
CA ILE A 309 -39.09 -56.69 -37.04
C ILE A 309 -40.54 -57.15 -36.87
N VAL A 310 -41.36 -56.40 -36.12
CA VAL A 310 -42.76 -56.73 -35.88
C VAL A 310 -43.55 -56.77 -37.18
N THR A 311 -43.38 -55.78 -38.06
CA THR A 311 -44.06 -55.75 -39.37
C THR A 311 -43.62 -56.90 -40.26
N CYS A 312 -42.33 -57.26 -40.29
CA CYS A 312 -41.83 -58.42 -41.02
C CYS A 312 -42.44 -59.74 -40.51
N LEU A 313 -42.49 -59.93 -39.19
CA LEU A 313 -43.13 -61.09 -38.56
C LEU A 313 -44.63 -61.19 -38.90
N CYS A 314 -45.35 -60.07 -38.88
CA CYS A 314 -46.75 -60.03 -39.30
C CYS A 314 -46.93 -60.41 -40.78
N CYS A 315 -46.05 -59.94 -41.67
CA CYS A 315 -46.07 -60.30 -43.08
C CYS A 315 -45.79 -61.79 -43.30
N LEU A 316 -44.79 -62.35 -42.61
CA LEU A 316 -44.45 -63.78 -42.66
C LEU A 316 -45.61 -64.64 -42.16
N TYR A 317 -46.21 -64.27 -41.02
CA TYR A 317 -47.39 -64.95 -40.48
C TYR A 317 -48.54 -64.96 -41.49
N LYS A 318 -48.84 -63.80 -42.10
CA LYS A 318 -49.87 -63.69 -43.14
C LYS A 318 -49.56 -64.54 -44.37
N HIS A 319 -48.29 -64.61 -44.78
CA HIS A 319 -47.87 -65.46 -45.91
C HIS A 319 -48.04 -66.96 -45.58
N CYS A 320 -47.63 -67.41 -44.39
CA CYS A 320 -47.84 -68.79 -43.94
C CYS A 320 -49.32 -69.18 -43.96
N CYS A 321 -50.20 -68.34 -43.42
CA CYS A 321 -51.65 -68.59 -43.44
C CYS A 321 -52.22 -68.68 -44.86
N ILE A 322 -51.70 -67.89 -45.82
CA ILE A 322 -52.13 -67.96 -47.22
C ILE A 322 -51.64 -69.24 -47.90
N THR A 323 -50.41 -69.68 -47.65
CA THR A 323 -49.87 -70.92 -48.23
C THR A 323 -50.53 -72.18 -47.69
N GLU A 324 -50.91 -72.21 -46.41
CA GLU A 324 -51.70 -73.34 -45.85
C GLU A 324 -53.11 -73.41 -46.43
N SER A 325 -53.69 -72.30 -46.90
CA SER A 325 -55.00 -72.31 -47.56
C SER A 325 -55.00 -72.78 -49.03
N ARG A 326 -53.81 -73.03 -49.62
CA ARG A 326 -53.61 -73.40 -51.03
C ARG A 326 -53.12 -74.85 -51.24
N VAL A 327 -52.97 -75.62 -50.17
CA VAL A 327 -52.78 -77.09 -50.18
C VAL A 327 -54.13 -77.73 -49.89
#